data_AF-A0A9D6RV70-F1
#
_entry.id   AF-A0A9D6RV70-F1
#
_cell.length_a   1.000
_cell.length_b   1.000
_cell.length_c   1.000
_cell.angle_alpha   90.00
_cell.angle_beta   90.00
_cell.angle_gamma   90.00
#
_symmetry.space_group_name_H-M   'P 1'
#
loop_
_entity.id
_entity.type
_entity.pdbx_description
1 polymer ?
#
loop_
_entity_poly.entity_id
_entity_poly.type
_entity_poly.pdbx_seq_one_letter_code
_entity_poly.pdbx_strand_id
1 'polypeptide(L)'
;MCRGKRGFTLLEVLVVAFLSVLGMVILVSVLVPTFRVAARGNQSVELQQMGAVAVQKLMADLDRTPVTGLVLPDQDSPRPSLALHRLSGVTAQGERQWDDRLVLYVWERQSGRLLRKEWPPEPPALSIAIDPSRPLQPSGQEVDRIAGSSNSTERPLALHVTSFELSSSSASELTLPLVLKLVLEQPLGGGESASLELTRKIYLRNES
;
A
#
# COMPACT_ATOMS: atom_id res chain seq x y z
N MET A 1 -7.93 52.32 -54.73
CA MET A 1 -7.38 50.98 -54.42
C MET A 1 -8.53 50.01 -54.20
N CYS A 2 -8.98 49.33 -55.26
CA CYS A 2 -10.08 48.37 -55.17
C CYS A 2 -9.55 47.04 -54.63
N ARG A 3 -9.94 46.70 -53.40
CA ARG A 3 -9.63 45.45 -52.71
C ARG A 3 -10.49 44.35 -53.35
N GLY A 4 -9.93 43.60 -54.31
CA GLY A 4 -10.64 42.51 -54.98
C GLY A 4 -11.06 41.44 -53.99
N LYS A 5 -12.37 41.31 -53.76
CA LYS A 5 -12.96 40.20 -53.01
C LYS A 5 -12.88 38.94 -53.90
N ARG A 6 -11.80 38.17 -53.77
CA ARG A 6 -11.70 36.83 -54.37
C ARG A 6 -12.55 35.89 -53.53
N GLY A 7 -13.69 35.46 -54.07
CA GLY A 7 -14.49 34.39 -53.47
C GLY A 7 -13.73 33.08 -53.57
N PHE A 8 -13.64 32.34 -52.46
CA PHE A 8 -13.10 30.98 -52.46
C PHE A 8 -13.91 30.12 -53.43
N THR A 9 -13.22 29.36 -54.28
CA THR A 9 -13.90 28.42 -55.17
C THR A 9 -14.44 27.24 -54.34
N LEU A 10 -15.63 26.73 -54.67
CA LEU A 10 -16.27 25.64 -53.94
C LEU A 10 -15.38 24.39 -53.86
N LEU A 11 -14.54 24.18 -54.88
CA LEU A 11 -13.54 23.12 -54.94
C LEU A 11 -12.42 23.30 -53.90
N GLU A 12 -11.93 24.53 -53.70
CA GLU A 12 -10.88 24.82 -52.72
C GLU A 12 -11.37 24.58 -51.29
N VAL A 13 -12.62 24.95 -50.98
CA VAL A 13 -13.25 24.65 -49.68
C VAL A 13 -13.34 23.14 -49.46
N LEU A 14 -13.70 22.38 -50.49
CA LEU A 14 -13.85 20.92 -50.40
C LEU A 14 -12.51 20.21 -50.19
N VAL A 15 -11.46 20.67 -50.86
CA VAL A 15 -10.09 20.16 -50.67
C VAL A 15 -9.59 20.47 -49.26
N VAL A 16 -9.79 21.71 -48.77
CA VAL A 16 -9.38 22.09 -47.40
C VAL A 16 -10.15 21.27 -46.35
N ALA A 17 -11.45 21.06 -46.53
CA ALA A 17 -12.26 20.24 -45.63
C ALA A 17 -11.77 18.79 -45.60
N PHE A 18 -11.51 18.19 -46.77
CA PHE A 18 -11.00 16.82 -46.87
C PHE A 18 -9.63 16.68 -46.20
N LEU A 19 -8.70 17.59 -46.48
CA LEU A 19 -7.37 17.61 -45.85
C LEU A 19 -7.45 17.81 -44.34
N SER A 20 -8.38 18.64 -43.87
CA SER A 20 -8.61 18.86 -42.43
C SER A 20 -9.12 17.59 -41.74
N VAL A 21 -10.07 16.88 -42.35
CA VAL A 21 -10.58 15.61 -41.82
C VAL A 21 -9.49 14.55 -41.84
N LEU A 22 -8.72 14.42 -42.94
CA LEU A 22 -7.61 13.48 -43.03
C LEU A 22 -6.56 13.77 -41.95
N GLY A 23 -6.20 15.05 -41.78
CA GLY A 23 -5.30 15.49 -40.72
C GLY A 23 -5.82 15.15 -39.32
N MET A 24 -7.11 15.38 -39.07
CA MET A 24 -7.77 15.04 -37.81
C MET A 24 -7.73 13.53 -37.53
N VAL A 25 -7.98 12.68 -38.54
CA VAL A 25 -7.95 11.22 -38.40
C VAL A 25 -6.54 10.74 -38.05
N ILE A 26 -5.52 11.25 -38.73
CA ILE A 26 -4.12 10.91 -38.43
C ILE A 26 -3.73 11.40 -37.03
N LEU A 27 -4.19 12.59 -36.64
CA LEU A 27 -3.92 13.13 -35.31
C LEU A 27 -4.52 12.23 -34.23
N VAL A 28 -5.80 11.88 -34.34
CA VAL A 28 -6.49 11.02 -33.37
C VAL A 28 -5.87 9.63 -33.33
N SER A 29 -5.50 9.05 -34.49
CA SER A 29 -4.95 7.70 -34.56
C SER A 29 -3.58 7.58 -33.89
N VAL A 30 -2.81 8.67 -33.82
CA VAL A 30 -1.51 8.71 -33.13
C VAL A 30 -1.66 9.16 -31.67
N LEU A 31 -2.43 10.22 -31.39
CA LEU A 31 -2.52 10.78 -30.04
C LEU A 31 -3.17 9.81 -29.05
N VAL A 32 -4.26 9.14 -29.44
CA VAL A 32 -4.99 8.23 -28.54
C VAL A 32 -4.10 7.10 -28.01
N PRO A 33 -3.39 6.32 -28.86
CA PRO A 33 -2.50 5.28 -28.35
C PRO A 33 -1.33 5.84 -27.54
N THR A 34 -0.75 6.99 -27.92
CA THR A 34 0.32 7.61 -27.14
C THR A 34 -0.15 8.00 -25.74
N PHE A 35 -1.34 8.62 -25.62
CA PHE A 35 -1.90 8.95 -24.31
C PHE A 35 -2.24 7.71 -23.49
N ARG A 36 -2.72 6.63 -24.12
CA ARG A 36 -2.97 5.36 -23.42
C ARG A 36 -1.69 4.75 -22.86
N VAL A 37 -0.61 4.73 -23.63
CA VAL A 37 0.69 4.23 -23.16
C VAL A 37 1.25 5.10 -22.03
N ALA A 38 1.15 6.42 -22.17
CA ALA A 38 1.58 7.35 -21.12
C ALA A 38 0.80 7.16 -19.81
N ALA A 39 -0.53 7.01 -19.90
CA ALA A 39 -1.38 6.76 -18.73
C ALA A 39 -0.99 5.45 -18.01
N ARG A 40 -0.72 4.38 -18.75
CA ARG A 40 -0.23 3.10 -18.20
C ARG A 40 1.11 3.26 -17.49
N GLY A 41 2.04 3.99 -18.09
CA GLY A 41 3.34 4.28 -17.49
C GLY A 41 3.19 4.99 -16.14
N ASN A 42 2.35 6.03 -16.10
CA ASN A 42 2.09 6.78 -14.86
C ASN A 42 1.49 5.89 -13.76
N GLN A 43 0.50 5.05 -14.09
CA GLN A 43 -0.13 4.14 -13.14
C GLN A 43 0.84 3.09 -12.59
N SER A 44 1.71 2.53 -13.44
CA SER A 44 2.74 1.58 -13.00
C SER A 44 3.73 2.23 -12.03
N VAL A 45 4.18 3.46 -12.31
CA VAL A 45 5.07 4.23 -11.43
C VAL A 45 4.38 4.56 -10.10
N GLU A 46 3.11 4.93 -10.13
CA GLU A 46 2.33 5.20 -8.91
C GLU A 46 2.24 3.96 -8.02
N LEU A 47 1.91 2.79 -8.59
CA LEU A 47 1.88 1.52 -7.85
C LEU A 47 3.25 1.19 -7.25
N GLN A 48 4.33 1.38 -8.01
CA GLN A 48 5.70 1.16 -7.53
C GLN A 48 6.05 2.05 -6.35
N GLN A 49 5.75 3.35 -6.43
CA GLN A 49 6.00 4.30 -5.35
C GLN A 49 5.20 3.94 -4.10
N MET A 50 3.91 3.64 -4.28
CA MET A 50 3.01 3.28 -3.19
C MET A 50 3.46 1.99 -2.48
N GLY A 51 3.75 0.94 -3.25
CA GLY A 51 4.27 -0.32 -2.72
C GLY A 51 5.62 -0.15 -2.02
N ALA A 52 6.53 0.64 -2.61
CA ALA A 52 7.83 0.93 -2.00
C ALA A 52 7.70 1.67 -0.66
N VAL A 53 6.84 2.68 -0.57
CA VAL A 53 6.59 3.43 0.66
C VAL A 53 5.97 2.53 1.73
N ALA A 54 4.95 1.73 1.37
CA ALA A 54 4.29 0.81 2.30
C ALA A 54 5.27 -0.20 2.89
N VAL A 55 6.06 -0.86 2.03
CA VAL A 55 7.11 -1.81 2.46
C VAL A 55 8.18 -1.11 3.28
N GLN A 56 8.65 0.08 2.88
CA GLN A 56 9.68 0.80 3.63
C GLN A 56 9.21 1.16 5.04
N LYS A 57 7.96 1.60 5.21
CA LYS A 57 7.41 1.90 6.54
C LYS A 57 7.27 0.66 7.39
N LEU A 58 6.76 -0.42 6.80
CA LEU A 58 6.67 -1.71 7.48
C LEU A 58 8.05 -2.22 7.91
N MET A 59 9.06 -2.13 7.05
CA MET A 59 10.44 -2.52 7.40
C MET A 59 10.99 -1.67 8.54
N ALA A 60 10.78 -0.34 8.50
CA ALA A 60 11.26 0.55 9.55
C ALA A 60 10.63 0.25 10.93
N ASP A 61 9.36 -0.16 10.96
CA ASP A 61 8.69 -0.58 12.20
C ASP A 61 9.12 -2.00 12.63
N LEU A 62 9.34 -2.93 11.69
CA LEU A 62 9.84 -4.28 11.96
C LEU A 62 11.30 -4.29 12.46
N ASP A 63 12.17 -3.41 11.95
CA ASP A 63 13.56 -3.30 12.41
C ASP A 63 13.65 -2.93 13.90
N ARG A 64 12.61 -2.30 14.44
CA ARG A 64 12.49 -1.94 15.86
C ARG A 64 11.67 -2.94 16.67
N THR A 65 11.16 -3.99 16.04
CA THR A 65 10.27 -4.99 16.65
C THR A 65 11.01 -6.33 16.73
N PRO A 66 11.42 -6.78 17.93
CA PRO A 66 11.96 -8.13 18.07
C PRO A 66 10.83 -9.17 17.89
N VAL A 67 11.21 -10.44 17.75
CA VAL A 67 10.26 -11.55 17.52
C VAL A 67 9.18 -11.62 18.61
N THR A 68 9.50 -11.30 19.87
CA THR A 68 8.56 -11.37 20.99
C THR A 68 7.47 -10.29 20.98
N GLY A 69 7.70 -9.18 20.27
CA GLY A 69 6.76 -8.09 20.08
C GLY A 69 5.95 -8.20 18.78
N LEU A 70 6.12 -9.30 18.03
CA LEU A 70 5.44 -9.55 16.78
C LEU A 70 4.22 -10.45 17.01
N VAL A 71 3.06 -10.01 16.54
CA VAL A 71 1.85 -10.85 16.43
C VAL A 71 1.48 -10.99 14.96
N LEU A 72 1.60 -12.22 14.46
CA LEU A 72 1.34 -12.53 13.05
C LEU A 72 -0.15 -12.37 12.70
N PRO A 73 -0.45 -12.00 11.45
CA PRO A 73 -1.82 -11.91 10.99
C PRO A 73 -2.49 -13.28 10.99
N ASP A 74 -3.68 -13.34 11.55
CA ASP A 74 -4.61 -14.44 11.28
C ASP A 74 -5.11 -14.31 9.83
N GLN A 75 -4.69 -15.26 8.99
CA GLN A 75 -5.02 -15.26 7.56
C GLN A 75 -6.50 -15.57 7.29
N ASP A 76 -7.17 -16.22 8.24
CA ASP A 76 -8.59 -16.55 8.13
C ASP A 76 -9.48 -15.40 8.59
N SER A 77 -8.91 -14.38 9.25
CA SER A 77 -9.63 -13.16 9.63
C SER A 77 -10.08 -12.36 8.39
N PRO A 78 -11.29 -11.77 8.41
CA PRO A 78 -11.73 -10.86 7.35
C PRO A 78 -10.85 -9.61 7.21
N ARG A 79 -10.07 -9.29 8.25
CA ARG A 79 -9.12 -8.18 8.29
C ARG A 79 -7.76 -8.68 8.80
N PRO A 80 -6.97 -9.36 7.95
CA PRO A 80 -5.64 -9.82 8.33
C PRO A 80 -4.83 -8.63 8.85
N SER A 81 -4.38 -8.74 10.09
CA SER A 81 -3.79 -7.64 10.83
C SER A 81 -2.49 -8.06 11.46
N LEU A 82 -1.41 -7.38 11.12
CA LEU A 82 -0.10 -7.58 11.71
C LEU A 82 0.08 -6.56 12.84
N ALA A 83 0.35 -7.04 14.04
CA ALA A 83 0.58 -6.20 15.21
C ALA A 83 2.06 -6.21 15.61
N LEU A 84 2.62 -5.01 15.80
CA LEU A 84 4.03 -4.76 16.09
C LEU A 84 4.17 -3.95 17.36
N HIS A 85 4.86 -4.50 18.36
CA HIS A 85 5.25 -3.78 19.56
C HIS A 85 6.73 -3.43 19.49
N ARG A 86 7.04 -2.15 19.36
CA ARG A 86 8.40 -1.68 19.09
C ARG A 86 9.20 -1.51 20.38
N LEU A 87 10.51 -1.63 20.28
CA LEU A 87 11.42 -1.15 21.31
C LEU A 87 11.59 0.37 21.16
N SER A 88 11.35 1.10 22.24
CA SER A 88 11.59 2.54 22.32
C SER A 88 13.05 2.84 22.68
N GLY A 89 13.69 1.96 23.44
CA GLY A 89 15.09 2.09 23.81
C GLY A 89 15.57 1.09 24.84
N VAL A 90 16.61 1.49 25.57
CA VAL A 90 17.20 0.74 26.69
C VAL A 90 17.37 1.71 27.85
N THR A 91 16.98 1.30 29.05
CA THR A 91 17.10 2.10 30.27
C THR A 91 18.57 2.24 30.69
N ALA A 92 18.85 3.12 31.65
CA ALA A 92 20.20 3.28 32.23
C ALA A 92 20.72 1.99 32.91
N GLN A 93 19.82 1.07 33.27
CA GLN A 93 20.16 -0.23 33.86
C GLN A 93 20.39 -1.32 32.81
N GLY A 94 20.32 -0.99 31.51
CA GLY A 94 20.46 -1.96 30.42
C GLY A 94 19.19 -2.74 30.11
N GLU A 95 18.06 -2.41 30.75
CA GLU A 95 16.78 -3.07 30.51
C GLU A 95 16.10 -2.53 29.25
N ARG A 96 15.39 -3.38 28.53
CA ARG A 96 14.68 -2.97 27.32
C ARG A 96 13.47 -2.14 27.71
N GLN A 97 13.28 -1.04 27.00
CA GLN A 97 12.08 -0.22 27.11
C GLN A 97 11.26 -0.40 25.83
N TRP A 98 10.01 -0.81 26.01
CA TRP A 98 9.04 -0.93 24.93
C TRP A 98 8.31 0.38 24.70
N ASP A 99 7.73 0.53 23.52
CA ASP A 99 6.88 1.67 23.18
C ASP A 99 5.59 1.65 24.00
N ASP A 100 4.94 2.79 24.20
CA ASP A 100 3.63 2.85 24.86
C ASP A 100 2.47 2.53 23.91
N ARG A 101 2.80 2.13 22.67
CA ARG A 101 1.88 1.93 21.56
C ARG A 101 2.21 0.67 20.77
N LEU A 102 1.16 -0.01 20.37
CA LEU A 102 1.16 -1.05 19.36
C LEU A 102 0.92 -0.42 17.99
N VAL A 103 1.73 -0.78 17.00
CA VAL A 103 1.50 -0.42 15.60
C VAL A 103 0.80 -1.59 14.91
N LEU A 104 -0.30 -1.31 14.22
CA LEU A 104 -1.03 -2.32 13.46
C LEU A 104 -0.99 -2.01 11.97
N TYR A 105 -0.76 -3.04 11.17
CA TYR A 105 -0.92 -3.03 9.72
C TYR A 105 -2.15 -3.86 9.39
N VAL A 106 -3.22 -3.20 8.95
CA VAL A 106 -4.52 -3.81 8.72
C VAL A 106 -4.80 -3.85 7.22
N TRP A 107 -5.03 -5.04 6.67
CA TRP A 107 -5.47 -5.20 5.30
C TRP A 107 -7.00 -5.32 5.24
N GLU A 108 -7.64 -4.31 4.65
CA GLU A 108 -9.07 -4.34 4.35
C GLU A 108 -9.30 -4.99 2.98
N ARG A 109 -9.55 -6.30 2.98
CA ARG A 109 -9.78 -7.10 1.76
C ARG A 109 -10.87 -6.52 0.84
N GLN A 110 -11.94 -5.97 1.42
CA GLN A 110 -13.07 -5.42 0.65
C GLN A 110 -12.74 -4.13 -0.08
N SER A 111 -11.93 -3.26 0.52
CA SER A 111 -11.57 -1.95 -0.05
C SER A 111 -10.24 -2.00 -0.80
N GLY A 112 -9.46 -3.08 -0.64
CA GLY A 112 -8.12 -3.20 -1.18
C GLY A 112 -7.15 -2.21 -0.54
N ARG A 113 -7.35 -1.84 0.72
CA ARG A 113 -6.53 -0.84 1.42
C ARG A 113 -5.65 -1.51 2.46
N LEU A 114 -4.38 -1.13 2.49
CA LEU A 114 -3.47 -1.43 3.59
C LEU A 114 -3.35 -0.17 4.45
N LEU A 115 -3.73 -0.29 5.71
CA LEU A 115 -3.77 0.79 6.68
C LEU A 115 -2.71 0.56 7.74
N ARG A 116 -2.13 1.65 8.25
CA ARG A 116 -1.34 1.68 9.48
C ARG A 116 -2.14 2.37 10.58
N LYS A 117 -2.19 1.77 11.76
CA LYS A 117 -2.87 2.29 12.96
C LYS A 117 -1.93 2.23 14.16
N GLU A 118 -2.17 3.08 15.15
CA GLU A 118 -1.48 3.03 16.44
C GLU A 118 -2.51 2.92 17.57
N TRP A 119 -2.28 2.03 18.53
CA TRP A 119 -3.16 1.81 19.67
C TRP A 119 -2.34 1.62 20.95
N PRO A 120 -2.69 2.24 22.08
CA PRO A 120 -3.71 3.29 22.32
C PRO A 120 -3.26 4.65 21.71
N PRO A 121 -4.07 5.74 21.66
CA PRO A 121 -4.94 6.29 22.72
C PRO A 121 -6.46 6.11 22.55
N GLU A 122 -6.93 5.71 21.37
CA GLU A 122 -8.34 5.67 21.01
C GLU A 122 -8.92 4.24 21.10
N PRO A 123 -10.25 4.07 21.18
CA PRO A 123 -10.88 2.76 21.40
C PRO A 123 -10.43 1.70 20.39
N PRO A 124 -10.50 0.40 20.77
CA PRO A 124 -11.17 -0.12 21.96
C PRO A 124 -10.36 0.09 23.24
N ALA A 125 -11.04 0.40 24.35
CA ALA A 125 -10.43 0.24 25.66
C ALA A 125 -10.31 -1.25 25.93
N LEU A 126 -9.10 -1.80 25.75
CA LEU A 126 -8.82 -3.18 26.12
C LEU A 126 -8.45 -3.23 27.61
N SER A 127 -8.76 -4.36 28.26
CA SER A 127 -8.39 -4.61 29.66
C SER A 127 -6.91 -4.89 29.86
N ILE A 128 -6.06 -4.54 28.88
CA ILE A 128 -4.63 -4.83 28.88
C ILE A 128 -3.87 -3.62 29.42
N ALA A 129 -3.16 -3.80 30.54
CA ALA A 129 -2.26 -2.80 31.07
C ALA A 129 -0.96 -2.78 30.24
N ILE A 130 -0.65 -1.63 29.66
CA ILE A 130 0.60 -1.40 28.94
C ILE A 130 1.70 -1.22 29.97
N ASP A 131 2.69 -2.10 29.90
CA ASP A 131 3.85 -2.09 30.77
C ASP A 131 5.09 -1.95 29.89
N PRO A 132 5.83 -0.83 29.99
CA PRO A 132 6.97 -0.55 29.12
C PRO A 132 8.15 -1.49 29.39
N SER A 133 8.11 -2.33 30.43
CA SER A 133 9.16 -3.31 30.73
C SER A 133 8.98 -4.64 29.98
N ARG A 134 7.81 -4.91 29.40
CA ARG A 134 7.49 -6.19 28.74
C ARG A 134 6.80 -6.01 27.39
N PRO A 135 6.98 -6.96 26.46
CA PRO A 135 6.24 -6.94 25.20
C PRO A 135 4.74 -7.12 25.44
N LEU A 136 3.95 -6.34 24.72
CA LEU A 136 2.51 -6.54 24.60
C LEU A 136 2.26 -7.69 23.63
N GLN A 137 1.58 -8.74 24.09
CA GLN A 137 1.17 -9.89 23.27
C GLN A 137 -0.36 -9.97 23.27
N PRO A 138 -1.04 -9.11 22.49
CA PRO A 138 -2.49 -9.18 22.36
C PRO A 138 -2.90 -10.51 21.71
N SER A 139 -4.01 -11.06 22.18
CA SER A 139 -4.65 -12.20 21.52
C SER A 139 -5.19 -11.81 20.14
N GLY A 140 -5.37 -12.78 19.24
CA GLY A 140 -5.93 -12.52 17.90
C GLY A 140 -7.26 -11.76 17.95
N GLN A 141 -8.14 -12.10 18.90
CA GLN A 141 -9.42 -11.40 19.09
C GLN A 141 -9.25 -9.93 19.50
N GLU A 142 -8.23 -9.61 20.28
CA GLU A 142 -7.93 -8.23 20.68
C GLU A 142 -7.35 -7.45 19.50
N VAL A 143 -6.47 -8.07 18.72
CA VAL A 143 -5.95 -7.50 17.46
C VAL A 143 -7.09 -7.20 16.50
N ASP A 144 -8.02 -8.13 16.31
CA ASP A 144 -9.20 -7.95 15.44
C ASP A 144 -10.10 -6.82 15.93
N ARG A 145 -10.27 -6.66 17.25
CA ARG A 145 -11.05 -5.54 17.82
C ARG A 145 -10.38 -4.20 17.54
N ILE A 146 -9.06 -4.11 17.71
CA ILE A 146 -8.30 -2.88 17.41
C ILE A 146 -8.36 -2.59 15.91
N ALA A 147 -8.12 -3.59 15.06
CA ALA A 147 -8.21 -3.47 13.60
C ALA A 147 -9.63 -3.08 13.13
N GLY A 148 -10.64 -3.58 13.84
CA GLY A 148 -12.07 -3.32 13.70
C GLY A 148 -12.45 -1.86 13.91
N SER A 149 -11.82 -1.23 14.90
CA SER A 149 -12.10 0.14 15.32
C SER A 149 -11.50 1.19 14.39
N SER A 150 -12.23 2.28 14.17
CA SER A 150 -11.68 3.48 13.52
C SER A 150 -10.99 4.34 14.59
N ASN A 151 -9.85 4.93 14.22
CA ASN A 151 -8.99 5.70 15.11
C ASN A 151 -8.33 6.83 14.30
N SER A 152 -8.13 8.00 14.91
CA SER A 152 -7.50 9.18 14.29
C SER A 152 -6.06 8.95 13.79
N THR A 153 -5.39 7.91 14.30
CA THR A 153 -4.06 7.47 13.87
C THR A 153 -4.06 6.64 12.60
N GLU A 154 -5.25 6.31 12.05
CA GLU A 154 -5.38 5.56 10.81
C GLU A 154 -4.78 6.32 9.62
N ARG A 155 -3.84 5.66 8.94
CA ARG A 155 -3.17 6.18 7.74
C ARG A 155 -3.18 5.14 6.63
N PRO A 156 -3.75 5.43 5.46
CA PRO A 156 -3.60 4.55 4.31
C PRO A 156 -2.14 4.53 3.84
N LEU A 157 -1.58 3.34 3.69
CA LEU A 157 -0.24 3.12 3.16
C LEU A 157 -0.24 2.70 1.70
N ALA A 158 -1.18 1.82 1.34
CA ALA A 158 -1.38 1.38 -0.04
C ALA A 158 -2.87 1.18 -0.35
N LEU A 159 -3.19 1.37 -1.61
CA LEU A 159 -4.47 1.10 -2.24
C LEU A 159 -4.28 -0.04 -3.25
N HIS A 160 -5.38 -0.60 -3.74
CA HIS A 160 -5.36 -1.67 -4.75
C HIS A 160 -4.63 -2.95 -4.28
N VAL A 161 -4.61 -3.20 -2.98
CA VAL A 161 -3.94 -4.35 -2.36
C VAL A 161 -4.79 -5.61 -2.56
N THR A 162 -4.24 -6.60 -3.28
CA THR A 162 -4.89 -7.89 -3.55
C THR A 162 -4.35 -9.03 -2.68
N SER A 163 -3.11 -8.93 -2.20
CA SER A 163 -2.54 -9.86 -1.22
C SER A 163 -1.59 -9.11 -0.29
N PHE A 164 -1.72 -9.39 1.00
CA PHE A 164 -0.81 -8.95 2.05
C PHE A 164 -0.59 -10.12 3.01
N GLU A 165 0.59 -10.72 2.93
CA GLU A 165 0.92 -11.94 3.65
C GLU A 165 2.27 -11.81 4.33
N LEU A 166 2.34 -12.26 5.57
CA LEU A 166 3.58 -12.43 6.31
C LEU A 166 3.66 -13.91 6.71
N SER A 167 4.59 -14.64 6.11
CA SER A 167 4.77 -16.08 6.33
C SER A 167 6.12 -16.36 6.97
N SER A 168 6.18 -17.32 7.89
CA SER A 168 7.42 -17.91 8.38
C SER A 168 7.74 -19.18 7.59
N SER A 169 9.01 -19.61 7.64
CA SER A 169 9.45 -20.84 6.96
C SER A 169 8.82 -22.11 7.56
N SER A 170 8.31 -22.04 8.80
CA SER A 170 7.55 -23.09 9.48
C SER A 170 6.19 -22.54 9.89
N ALA A 171 5.13 -23.32 9.70
CA ALA A 171 3.76 -22.95 10.09
C ALA A 171 3.50 -23.05 11.61
N SER A 172 4.30 -23.85 12.33
CA SER A 172 4.06 -24.18 13.74
C SER A 172 4.92 -23.38 14.71
N GLU A 173 6.03 -22.81 14.24
CA GLU A 173 6.95 -22.02 15.04
C GLU A 173 7.39 -20.80 14.23
N LEU A 174 7.52 -19.66 14.91
CA LEU A 174 7.93 -18.38 14.32
C LEU A 174 9.42 -18.44 13.96
N THR A 175 9.72 -19.14 12.86
CA THR A 175 11.09 -19.34 12.38
C THR A 175 11.49 -18.24 11.40
N LEU A 176 12.67 -17.68 11.64
CA LEU A 176 13.29 -16.73 10.74
C LEU A 176 13.91 -17.47 9.53
N PRO A 177 13.94 -16.85 8.34
CA PRO A 177 13.41 -15.52 8.03
C PRO A 177 11.90 -15.50 7.82
N LEU A 178 11.29 -14.34 8.07
CA LEU A 178 9.92 -14.05 7.64
C LEU A 178 9.91 -13.58 6.20
N VAL A 179 8.88 -13.95 5.45
CA VAL A 179 8.65 -13.53 4.07
C VAL A 179 7.41 -12.66 4.04
N LEU A 180 7.62 -11.38 3.78
CA LEU A 180 6.55 -10.43 3.49
C LEU A 180 6.27 -10.46 1.98
N LYS A 181 5.00 -10.65 1.63
CA LYS A 181 4.48 -10.51 0.27
C LYS A 181 3.39 -9.44 0.24
N LEU A 182 3.56 -8.45 -0.64
CA LEU A 182 2.57 -7.41 -0.93
C LEU A 182 2.30 -7.40 -2.43
N VAL A 183 1.04 -7.59 -2.81
CA VAL A 183 0.59 -7.54 -4.20
C VAL A 183 -0.41 -6.40 -4.36
N LEU A 184 -0.15 -5.52 -5.33
CA LEU A 184 -1.02 -4.43 -5.73
C LEU A 184 -1.51 -4.65 -7.16
N GLU A 185 -2.80 -4.52 -7.42
CA GLU A 185 -3.38 -4.64 -8.77
C GLU A 185 -4.41 -3.56 -9.05
N GLN A 186 -4.13 -2.73 -10.07
CA GLN A 186 -5.02 -1.66 -10.51
C GLN A 186 -5.55 -1.94 -11.91
N PRO A 187 -6.87 -1.87 -12.15
CA PRO A 187 -7.42 -2.02 -13.49
C PRO A 187 -7.10 -0.80 -14.36
N LEU A 188 -6.55 -1.03 -15.55
CA LEU A 188 -6.13 0.00 -16.53
C LEU A 188 -7.25 0.36 -17.53
N GLY A 189 -8.39 -0.34 -17.46
CA GLY A 189 -9.46 -0.27 -18.45
C GLY A 189 -9.16 -1.11 -19.69
N GLY A 190 -10.21 -1.59 -20.37
CA GLY A 190 -10.06 -2.45 -21.55
C GLY A 190 -9.61 -3.89 -21.27
N GLY A 191 -9.77 -4.36 -20.02
CA GLY A 191 -9.44 -5.74 -19.60
C GLY A 191 -8.00 -5.94 -19.15
N GLU A 192 -7.13 -4.93 -19.27
CA GLU A 192 -5.77 -4.98 -18.75
C GLU A 192 -5.71 -4.46 -17.30
N SER A 193 -4.79 -5.02 -16.51
CA SER A 193 -4.46 -4.57 -15.15
C SER A 193 -2.95 -4.34 -15.03
N ALA A 194 -2.57 -3.32 -14.25
CA ALA A 194 -1.20 -3.16 -13.79
C ALA A 194 -1.06 -3.90 -12.47
N SER A 195 -0.11 -4.82 -12.39
CA SER A 195 0.20 -5.54 -11.16
C SER A 195 1.62 -5.23 -10.70
N LEU A 196 1.79 -5.21 -9.39
CA LEU A 196 3.08 -5.08 -8.72
C LEU A 196 3.14 -6.11 -7.60
N GLU A 197 4.15 -6.98 -7.64
CA GLU A 197 4.45 -7.91 -6.56
C GLU A 197 5.77 -7.51 -5.89
N LEU A 198 5.72 -7.30 -4.58
CA LEU A 198 6.86 -7.00 -3.74
C LEU A 198 7.03 -8.10 -2.69
N THR A 199 8.17 -8.78 -2.76
CA THR A 199 8.53 -9.84 -1.80
C THR A 199 9.81 -9.47 -1.08
N ARG A 200 9.80 -9.52 0.26
CA ARG A 200 10.96 -9.21 1.10
C ARG A 200 11.16 -10.30 2.14
N LYS A 201 12.42 -10.73 2.29
CA LYS A 201 12.85 -11.58 3.40
C LYS A 201 13.30 -10.70 4.56
N ILE A 202 12.83 -10.98 5.75
CA ILE A 202 13.04 -10.20 6.96
C ILE A 202 13.73 -11.10 7.98
N TYR A 203 14.83 -10.58 8.54
CA TYR A 203 15.54 -11.20 9.64
C TYR A 203 15.32 -10.32 10.86
N LEU A 204 14.49 -10.80 11.79
CA LEU A 204 14.29 -10.08 13.05
C LEU A 204 15.46 -10.36 13.97
N ARG A 205 15.72 -9.41 14.87
CA ARG A 205 16.75 -9.57 15.89
C ARG A 205 16.31 -10.69 16.84
N ASN A 206 17.07 -11.79 16.86
CA ASN A 206 16.83 -12.87 17.79
C ASN A 206 17.25 -12.44 19.20
N GLU A 207 16.49 -12.85 20.20
CA GLU A 207 16.79 -12.57 21.59
C GLU A 207 17.76 -13.63 22.10
N SER A 208 19.05 -13.32 22.09
CA SER A 208 20.07 -14.06 22.85
C SER A 208 20.25 -13.44 24.22
#